data_AF-A0A7R6WA20-F1
#
_entry.id   AF-A0A7R6WA20-F1
#
_cell.length_a   1.000
_cell.length_b   1.000
_cell.length_c   1.000
_cell.angle_alpha   90.00
_cell.angle_beta   90.00
_cell.angle_gamma   90.00
#
_symmetry.space_group_name_H-M   'P 1'
#
loop_
_entity.id
_entity.type
_entity.pdbx_description
1 polymer ?
#
loop_
_entity_poly.entity_id
_entity_poly.type
_entity_poly.pdbx_seq_one_letter_code
_entity_poly.pdbx_strand_id
1 'polypeptide(L)'
;MKKYLFFILTALLLQACSDDKATTTTPAAPIQEAPQAATKIQLSGKTWNGSTLSAATIKQVQEDKYHYKQCVYKEAQKQGYQKIDSRAATDAVIKQCESTLAQVRKTFVNEGVPTVIIDRFLKKTRTDMTRKILQSLMFAEASRRAGATQ
;
A
#
# COMPACT_ATOMS: atom_id res chain seq x y z
N MET A 1 -16.74 34.33 15.39
CA MET A 1 -15.86 35.41 14.90
C MET A 1 -14.79 34.79 14.01
N LYS A 2 -14.73 35.26 12.77
CA LYS A 2 -14.10 34.62 11.61
C LYS A 2 -12.97 35.55 11.18
N LYS A 3 -11.72 35.09 11.25
CA LYS A 3 -10.57 35.83 10.71
C LYS A 3 -9.81 34.90 9.76
N TYR A 4 -10.22 34.99 8.49
CA TYR A 4 -9.37 34.63 7.38
C TYR A 4 -8.30 35.71 7.24
N LEU A 5 -7.05 35.28 7.14
CA LEU A 5 -5.97 36.12 6.64
C LEU A 5 -5.44 35.42 5.39
N PHE A 6 -5.65 36.10 4.28
CA PHE A 6 -5.50 35.66 2.90
C PHE A 6 -4.34 36.48 2.31
N PHE A 7 -3.61 35.86 1.35
CA PHE A 7 -2.62 36.46 0.44
C PHE A 7 -1.27 36.85 1.09
N ILE A 8 -0.09 36.61 0.50
CA ILE A 8 0.42 36.96 -0.84
C ILE A 8 1.59 35.99 -1.17
N LEU A 9 1.54 35.25 -2.28
CA LEU A 9 2.22 35.51 -3.56
C LEU A 9 3.77 35.54 -3.49
N THR A 10 4.42 34.50 -4.01
CA THR A 10 5.67 34.67 -4.78
C THR A 10 5.86 33.47 -5.70
N ALA A 11 5.51 33.69 -6.96
CA ALA A 11 5.95 32.87 -8.07
C ALA A 11 7.46 33.08 -8.24
N LEU A 12 8.23 31.99 -8.14
CA LEU A 12 9.56 31.92 -8.71
C LEU A 12 9.45 31.03 -9.95
N LEU A 13 9.14 31.70 -11.07
CA LEU A 13 9.57 31.28 -12.40
C LEU A 13 11.09 31.43 -12.46
N LEU A 14 11.83 30.33 -12.49
CA LEU A 14 13.20 30.32 -12.99
C LEU A 14 13.39 29.15 -13.95
N GLN A 15 13.59 29.54 -15.22
CA GLN A 15 14.45 28.96 -16.26
C GLN A 15 14.29 27.45 -16.56
N ALA A 16 13.60 27.12 -17.66
CA ALA A 16 14.14 27.10 -19.03
C ALA A 16 14.97 25.83 -19.28
N CYS A 17 14.46 25.03 -20.22
CA CYS A 17 15.11 23.92 -20.86
C CYS A 17 16.53 24.30 -21.30
N SER A 18 17.50 23.43 -21.01
CA SER A 18 18.72 23.33 -21.81
C SER A 18 18.77 21.91 -22.35
N ASP A 19 18.65 21.82 -23.68
CA ASP A 19 19.01 20.68 -24.49
C ASP A 19 20.47 20.31 -24.25
N ASP A 20 20.73 19.06 -23.86
CA ASP A 20 22.03 18.45 -24.07
C ASP A 20 21.85 17.05 -24.67
N LYS A 21 21.95 17.05 -26.01
CA LYS A 21 22.75 16.16 -26.83
C LYS A 21 22.73 14.66 -26.46
N ALA A 22 22.07 13.92 -27.34
CA ALA A 22 22.15 12.47 -27.49
C ALA A 22 23.61 11.96 -27.38
N THR A 23 23.85 11.13 -26.37
CA THR A 23 24.96 10.18 -26.37
C THR A 23 24.37 8.78 -26.40
N THR A 24 24.49 8.18 -27.57
CA THR A 24 24.25 6.76 -27.82
C THR A 24 25.17 5.94 -26.94
N THR A 25 24.61 5.26 -25.93
CA THR A 25 25.30 4.19 -25.21
C THR A 25 24.61 2.87 -25.53
N THR A 26 25.42 1.99 -26.10
CA THR A 26 25.24 0.58 -26.46
C THR A 26 24.20 -0.19 -25.64
N PRO A 27 23.31 -0.97 -26.28
CA PRO A 27 22.41 -1.87 -25.57
C PRO A 27 23.18 -2.98 -24.84
N ALA A 28 22.99 -3.07 -23.53
CA ALA A 28 23.38 -4.24 -22.75
C ALA A 28 22.55 -5.45 -23.18
N ALA A 29 23.21 -6.61 -23.24
CA ALA A 29 22.64 -7.90 -23.62
C ALA A 29 21.36 -8.26 -22.82
N PRO A 30 20.40 -8.99 -23.43
CA PRO A 30 19.15 -9.33 -22.76
C PRO A 30 19.40 -10.36 -21.66
N ILE A 31 19.06 -9.99 -20.42
CA ILE A 31 18.95 -10.92 -19.30
C ILE A 31 17.72 -11.78 -19.55
N GLN A 32 17.93 -13.09 -19.73
CA GLN A 32 16.87 -14.09 -19.78
C GLN A 32 16.29 -14.25 -18.38
N GLU A 33 15.05 -13.83 -18.19
CA GLU A 33 14.30 -14.03 -16.96
C GLU A 33 13.70 -15.45 -16.98
N ALA A 34 14.06 -16.27 -15.98
CA ALA A 34 13.56 -17.63 -15.83
C ALA A 34 12.02 -17.63 -15.62
N PRO A 35 11.26 -18.62 -16.13
CA PRO A 35 9.82 -18.65 -15.98
C PRO A 35 9.45 -18.89 -14.51
N GLN A 36 8.96 -17.85 -13.84
CA GLN A 36 8.26 -18.00 -12.57
C GLN A 36 6.96 -18.76 -12.83
N ALA A 37 6.83 -19.92 -12.19
CA ALA A 37 5.63 -20.75 -12.22
C ALA A 37 4.42 -19.91 -11.79
N ALA A 38 3.63 -19.49 -12.76
CA ALA A 38 2.38 -18.80 -12.53
C ALA A 38 1.40 -19.78 -11.88
N THR A 39 1.13 -19.57 -10.59
CA THR A 39 -0.05 -20.15 -9.95
C THR A 39 -1.27 -19.73 -10.77
N LYS A 40 -1.86 -20.69 -11.49
CA LYS A 40 -3.04 -20.47 -12.34
C LYS A 40 -4.20 -20.05 -11.44
N ILE A 41 -4.43 -18.74 -11.33
CA ILE A 41 -5.59 -18.20 -10.64
C ILE A 41 -6.81 -18.51 -11.52
N GLN A 42 -7.67 -19.40 -11.03
CA GLN A 42 -8.88 -19.80 -11.72
C GLN A 42 -9.83 -18.59 -11.81
N LEU A 43 -10.00 -18.06 -13.01
CA LEU A 43 -11.01 -17.05 -13.32
C LEU A 43 -12.38 -17.66 -13.05
N SER A 44 -13.19 -17.03 -12.20
CA SER A 44 -14.62 -17.32 -12.22
C SER A 44 -15.14 -16.94 -13.61
N GLY A 45 -16.04 -17.72 -14.20
CA GLY A 45 -16.59 -17.44 -15.53
C GLY A 45 -17.39 -16.13 -15.65
N LYS A 46 -17.33 -15.25 -14.64
CA LYS A 46 -17.86 -13.89 -14.67
C LYS A 46 -16.86 -12.95 -15.34
N THR A 47 -17.34 -12.15 -16.28
CA THR A 47 -16.56 -11.06 -16.88
C THR A 47 -16.98 -9.74 -16.24
N TRP A 48 -16.06 -9.06 -15.58
CA TRP A 48 -16.31 -7.73 -15.01
C TRP A 48 -16.46 -6.66 -16.12
N ASN A 49 -17.48 -5.82 -16.03
CA ASN A 49 -17.85 -4.84 -17.08
C ASN A 49 -17.09 -3.50 -17.02
N GLY A 50 -16.15 -3.34 -16.10
CA GLY A 50 -15.32 -2.14 -15.99
C GLY A 50 -15.84 -1.05 -15.05
N SER A 51 -17.10 -1.07 -14.63
CA SER A 51 -17.72 0.06 -13.95
C SER A 51 -18.47 -0.28 -12.66
N THR A 52 -18.91 -1.52 -12.47
CA THR A 52 -19.70 -1.90 -11.30
C THR A 52 -19.24 -3.19 -10.65
N LEU A 53 -19.44 -3.29 -9.34
CA LEU A 53 -19.31 -4.52 -8.56
C LEU A 53 -20.67 -4.82 -7.94
N SER A 54 -20.99 -6.09 -7.73
CA SER A 54 -22.20 -6.43 -6.97
C SER A 54 -22.13 -5.85 -5.56
N ALA A 55 -23.28 -5.50 -4.98
CA ALA A 55 -23.36 -5.01 -3.61
C ALA A 55 -22.76 -6.03 -2.61
N ALA A 56 -22.96 -7.32 -2.88
CA ALA A 56 -22.36 -8.41 -2.10
C ALA A 56 -20.82 -8.39 -2.16
N THR A 57 -20.24 -8.22 -3.35
CA THR A 57 -18.78 -8.11 -3.51
C THR A 57 -18.23 -6.87 -2.80
N ILE A 58 -18.89 -5.72 -2.93
CA ILE A 58 -18.48 -4.49 -2.24
C ILE A 58 -18.47 -4.70 -0.73
N LYS A 59 -19.52 -5.29 -0.17
CA LYS A 59 -19.63 -5.59 1.26
C LYS A 59 -18.50 -6.54 1.70
N GLN A 60 -18.27 -7.63 0.96
CA GLN A 60 -17.22 -8.59 1.30
C GLN A 60 -15.83 -7.94 1.25
N VAL A 61 -15.53 -7.13 0.25
CA VAL A 61 -14.25 -6.38 0.17
C VAL A 61 -14.08 -5.44 1.36
N GLN A 62 -15.15 -4.78 1.81
CA GLN A 62 -15.10 -3.90 2.98
C GLN A 62 -14.82 -4.70 4.26
N GLU A 63 -15.45 -5.86 4.41
CA GLU A 63 -15.25 -6.77 5.53
C GLU A 63 -13.82 -7.34 5.55
N ASP A 64 -13.32 -7.84 4.41
CA ASP A 64 -11.95 -8.34 4.28
C ASP A 64 -10.92 -7.25 4.59
N LYS A 65 -11.16 -6.01 4.13
CA LYS A 65 -10.33 -4.84 4.49
C LYS A 65 -10.38 -4.53 5.97
N TYR A 66 -11.54 -4.66 6.60
CA TYR A 66 -11.68 -4.48 8.04
C TYR A 66 -10.87 -5.54 8.78
N HIS A 67 -10.94 -6.81 8.38
CA HIS A 67 -10.13 -7.88 8.96
C HIS A 67 -8.62 -7.62 8.79
N TYR A 68 -8.18 -7.18 7.62
CA TYR A 68 -6.78 -6.80 7.41
C TYR A 68 -6.36 -5.67 8.34
N LYS A 69 -7.19 -4.63 8.47
CA LYS A 69 -6.96 -3.52 9.42
C LYS A 69 -6.84 -4.05 10.85
N GLN A 70 -7.75 -4.92 11.28
CA GLN A 70 -7.73 -5.51 12.63
C GLN A 70 -6.48 -6.36 12.88
N CYS A 71 -6.06 -7.19 11.91
CA CYS A 71 -4.81 -7.94 12.00
C CYS A 71 -3.65 -6.98 12.27
N VAL A 72 -3.53 -5.94 11.43
CA VAL A 72 -2.43 -4.99 11.48
C VAL A 72 -2.35 -4.25 12.82
N TYR A 73 -3.49 -3.79 13.37
CA TYR A 73 -3.50 -3.13 14.68
C TYR A 73 -3.20 -4.08 15.84
N LYS A 74 -3.76 -5.29 15.83
CA LYS A 74 -3.48 -6.30 16.87
C LYS A 74 -2.02 -6.74 16.85
N GLU A 75 -1.47 -6.94 15.66
CA GLU A 75 -0.07 -7.32 15.48
C GLU A 75 0.86 -6.22 16.00
N ALA A 76 0.62 -4.95 15.62
CA ALA A 76 1.43 -3.82 16.06
C ALA A 76 1.46 -3.60 17.59
N GLN A 77 0.48 -4.11 18.33
CA GLN A 77 0.41 -4.01 19.79
C GLN A 77 1.28 -5.05 20.51
N LYS A 78 1.83 -6.04 19.81
CA LYS A 78 2.67 -7.05 20.43
C LYS A 78 3.94 -6.44 21.01
N GLN A 79 4.27 -6.85 22.23
CA GLN A 79 5.45 -6.38 22.99
C GLN A 79 6.77 -6.61 22.25
N GLY A 80 6.85 -7.64 21.40
CA GLY A 80 8.04 -7.94 20.59
C GLY A 80 8.49 -6.80 19.68
N TYR A 81 7.55 -5.93 19.25
CA TYR A 81 7.86 -4.80 18.37
C TYR A 81 8.37 -3.55 19.10
N GLN A 82 8.27 -3.50 20.44
CA GLN A 82 8.67 -2.32 21.20
C GLN A 82 10.19 -2.10 21.24
N LYS A 83 10.95 -3.18 21.05
CA LYS A 83 12.42 -3.21 21.18
C LYS A 83 13.17 -2.98 19.86
N ILE A 84 12.46 -2.82 18.75
CA ILE A 84 13.06 -2.62 17.43
C ILE A 84 12.62 -1.27 16.84
N ASP A 85 13.39 -0.77 15.88
CA ASP A 85 13.09 0.47 15.15
C ASP A 85 11.68 0.40 14.50
N SER A 86 10.95 1.50 14.54
CA SER A 86 9.59 1.59 14.03
C SER A 86 9.42 1.18 12.57
N ARG A 87 10.44 1.36 11.70
CA ARG A 87 10.38 0.93 10.30
C ARG A 87 10.45 -0.59 10.19
N ALA A 88 11.38 -1.21 10.91
CA ALA A 88 11.51 -2.66 10.96
C ALA A 88 10.26 -3.32 11.57
N ALA A 89 9.73 -2.75 12.65
CA ALA A 89 8.46 -3.17 13.24
C ALA A 89 7.30 -3.07 12.25
N THR A 90 7.20 -1.95 11.52
CA THR A 90 6.14 -1.77 10.51
C THR A 90 6.22 -2.84 9.43
N ASP A 91 7.41 -3.11 8.88
CA ASP A 91 7.57 -4.13 7.83
C ASP A 91 7.16 -5.52 8.33
N ALA A 92 7.61 -5.89 9.52
CA ALA A 92 7.26 -7.17 10.14
C ALA A 92 5.74 -7.31 10.38
N VAL A 93 5.10 -6.27 10.92
CA VAL A 93 3.63 -6.22 11.14
C VAL A 93 2.87 -6.40 9.83
N ILE A 94 3.25 -5.64 8.79
CA ILE A 94 2.55 -5.70 7.50
C ILE A 94 2.73 -7.08 6.87
N LYS A 95 3.95 -7.63 6.88
CA LYS A 95 4.25 -8.97 6.35
C LYS A 95 3.45 -10.07 7.03
N GLN A 96 3.29 -10.01 8.35
CA GLN A 96 2.51 -10.99 9.10
C GLN A 96 1.02 -10.99 8.72
N CYS A 97 0.49 -9.85 8.27
CA CYS A 97 -0.92 -9.69 7.92
C CYS A 97 -1.24 -9.84 6.42
N GLU A 98 -0.25 -10.11 5.56
CA GLU A 98 -0.45 -10.27 4.11
C GLU A 98 -1.44 -11.37 3.73
N SER A 99 -1.50 -12.46 4.51
CA SER A 99 -2.47 -13.53 4.31
C SER A 99 -3.93 -13.07 4.47
N THR A 100 -4.16 -12.05 5.31
CA THR A 100 -5.48 -11.44 5.49
C THR A 100 -5.81 -10.52 4.31
N LEU A 101 -4.84 -9.74 3.83
CA LEU A 101 -4.99 -8.93 2.62
C LEU A 101 -5.27 -9.78 1.37
N ALA A 102 -4.72 -11.00 1.32
CA ALA A 102 -4.97 -11.94 0.23
C ALA A 102 -6.44 -12.38 0.13
N GLN A 103 -7.26 -12.25 1.17
CA GLN A 103 -8.70 -12.54 1.07
C GLN A 103 -9.42 -11.54 0.16
N VAL A 104 -9.03 -10.25 0.22
CA VAL A 104 -9.52 -9.21 -0.71
C VAL A 104 -9.24 -9.60 -2.16
N ARG A 105 -8.06 -10.17 -2.44
CA ARG A 105 -7.71 -10.69 -3.78
C ARG A 105 -8.72 -11.74 -4.23
N LYS A 106 -9.00 -12.74 -3.38
CA LYS A 106 -9.92 -13.83 -3.71
C LYS A 106 -11.31 -13.30 -4.01
N THR A 107 -11.81 -12.36 -3.21
CA THR A 107 -13.13 -11.73 -3.42
C THR A 107 -13.22 -11.06 -4.78
N PHE A 108 -12.19 -10.34 -5.23
CA PHE A 108 -12.17 -9.74 -6.56
C PHE A 108 -11.99 -10.75 -7.71
N VAL A 109 -11.12 -11.75 -7.54
CA VAL A 109 -10.94 -12.83 -8.52
C VAL A 109 -12.25 -13.57 -8.76
N ASN A 110 -13.00 -13.85 -7.69
CA ASN A 110 -14.29 -14.53 -7.77
C ASN A 110 -15.37 -13.70 -8.49
N GLU A 111 -15.23 -12.38 -8.54
CA GLU A 111 -16.10 -11.48 -9.31
C GLU A 111 -15.55 -11.20 -10.74
N GLY A 112 -14.45 -11.83 -11.13
CA GLY A 112 -13.89 -11.69 -12.48
C GLY A 112 -13.17 -10.37 -12.73
N VAL A 113 -12.73 -9.68 -11.68
CA VAL A 113 -11.98 -8.42 -11.82
C VAL A 113 -10.58 -8.72 -12.38
N PRO A 114 -10.09 -7.97 -13.38
CA PRO A 114 -8.76 -8.16 -13.94
C PRO A 114 -7.63 -7.99 -12.90
N THR A 115 -6.63 -8.87 -12.95
CA THR A 115 -5.50 -8.90 -12.00
C THR A 115 -4.80 -7.56 -11.83
N VAL A 116 -4.61 -6.79 -12.92
CA VAL A 116 -3.97 -5.45 -12.88
C VAL A 116 -4.72 -4.47 -11.98
N ILE A 117 -6.05 -4.55 -11.94
CA ILE A 117 -6.89 -3.70 -11.10
C ILE A 117 -6.84 -4.16 -9.65
N ILE A 118 -6.91 -5.47 -9.44
CA ILE A 118 -6.76 -6.08 -8.13
C ILE A 118 -5.42 -5.68 -7.51
N ASP A 119 -4.32 -5.84 -8.24
CA ASP A 119 -2.97 -5.54 -7.76
C ASP A 119 -2.80 -4.07 -7.40
N ARG A 120 -3.34 -3.16 -8.23
CA ARG A 120 -3.34 -1.72 -7.92
C ARG A 120 -4.10 -1.41 -6.63
N PHE A 121 -5.28 -2.02 -6.46
CA PHE A 121 -6.09 -1.84 -5.27
C PHE A 121 -5.41 -2.37 -4.01
N LEU A 122 -4.82 -3.56 -4.08
CA LEU A 122 -4.10 -4.18 -2.95
C LEU A 122 -2.85 -3.38 -2.61
N LYS A 123 -2.07 -2.94 -3.60
CA LYS A 123 -0.89 -2.08 -3.40
C LYS A 123 -1.28 -0.78 -2.70
N LYS A 124 -2.37 -0.12 -3.13
CA LYS A 124 -2.88 1.08 -2.47
C LYS A 124 -3.27 0.79 -1.02
N THR A 125 -4.06 -0.25 -0.79
CA THR A 125 -4.52 -0.65 0.56
C THR A 125 -3.35 -0.95 1.49
N ARG A 126 -2.35 -1.72 1.02
CA ARG A 126 -1.12 -2.00 1.76
C ARG A 126 -0.36 -0.73 2.09
N THR A 127 -0.14 0.15 1.10
CA THR A 127 0.62 1.40 1.28
C THR A 127 -0.06 2.33 2.29
N ASP A 128 -1.38 2.49 2.18
CA ASP A 128 -2.16 3.36 3.07
C ASP A 128 -2.14 2.83 4.52
N MET A 129 -2.21 1.52 4.72
CA MET A 129 -2.07 0.92 6.06
C MET A 129 -0.66 1.00 6.61
N THR A 130 0.36 0.76 5.76
CA THR A 130 1.78 0.87 6.14
C THR A 130 2.09 2.27 6.68
N ARG A 131 1.65 3.32 5.97
CA ARG A 131 1.85 4.71 6.41
C ARG A 131 1.23 5.00 7.78
N LYS A 132 -0.01 4.52 8.00
CA LYS A 132 -0.72 4.72 9.28
C LYS A 132 -0.02 4.03 10.44
N ILE A 133 0.42 2.79 10.24
CA ILE A 133 1.12 2.04 11.29
C ILE A 133 2.51 2.58 11.55
N LEU A 134 3.25 2.95 10.50
CA LEU A 134 4.54 3.60 10.67
C LEU A 134 4.41 4.86 11.55
N GLN A 135 3.44 5.72 11.24
CA GLN A 135 3.19 6.92 12.04
C GLN A 135 2.87 6.58 13.50
N SER A 136 2.02 5.58 13.74
CA SER A 136 1.67 5.14 15.10
C SER A 136 2.87 4.58 15.87
N LEU A 137 3.71 3.76 15.21
CA LEU A 137 4.86 3.14 15.82
C LEU A 137 5.99 4.14 16.07
N MET A 138 6.21 5.09 15.16
CA MET A 138 7.14 6.20 15.37
C MET A 138 6.73 7.05 16.57
N PHE A 139 5.43 7.36 16.70
CA PHE A 139 4.93 8.06 17.88
C PHE A 139 5.18 7.27 19.16
N ALA A 140 4.81 5.99 19.18
CA ALA A 140 5.03 5.13 20.35
C ALA A 140 6.51 5.00 20.71
N GLU A 141 7.39 4.89 19.71
CA GLU A 141 8.84 4.85 19.90
C GLU A 141 9.39 6.14 20.49
N ALA A 142 8.98 7.30 19.96
CA ALA A 142 9.37 8.60 20.49
C ALA A 142 8.91 8.77 21.95
N SER A 143 7.67 8.38 22.27
CA SER A 143 7.17 8.40 23.65
C SER A 143 8.03 7.55 24.59
N ARG A 144 8.39 6.31 24.19
CA ARG A 144 9.28 5.46 25.00
C ARG A 144 10.66 6.10 25.20
N ARG A 145 11.24 6.68 24.15
CA ARG A 145 12.54 7.37 24.22
C ARG A 145 12.49 8.61 25.12
N ALA A 146 11.34 9.27 25.21
CA ALA A 146 11.11 10.41 26.10
C ALA A 146 10.83 9.99 27.56
N GLY A 147 10.89 8.70 27.90
CA GLY A 147 10.65 8.21 29.25
C GLY A 147 9.17 8.01 29.60
N ALA A 148 8.25 8.10 28.62
CA ALA A 148 6.87 7.68 28.85
C ALA A 148 6.83 6.16 29.01
N THR A 149 6.60 5.70 30.23
CA THR A 149 6.31 4.30 30.53
C THR A 149 4.87 4.00 30.10
N GLN A 150 4.71 3.10 29.13
CA GLN A 150 3.41 2.54 28.75
C GLN A 150 3.02 1.41 29.70
#